data_AF-A0A821WUT1-F1
#
_entry.id   AF-A0A821WUT1-F1
#
_cell.length_a   1.000
_cell.length_b   1.000
_cell.length_c   1.000
_cell.angle_alpha   90.00
_cell.angle_beta   90.00
_cell.angle_gamma   90.00
#
_symmetry.space_group_name_H-M   'P 1'
#
loop_
_entity.id
_entity.type
_entity.pdbx_description
1 polymer ?
#
loop_
_entity_poly.entity_id
_entity_poly.type
_entity_poly.pdbx_seq_one_letter_code
_entity_poly.pdbx_strand_id
1 'polypeptide(L)'
;MAGRKRSHCFCVTINHADWSKSCLGEYLTAGNLVKRLAIGEEKYSPPLDPDTGSVDDTVAVGRHHHCFIDFVDNYFLVEVQDIINLFLGG
;
A
#
# COMPACT_ATOMS: atom_id res chain seq x y z
N MET A 1 -21.78 -1.76 15.16
CA MET A 1 -20.38 -1.34 14.88
C MET A 1 -19.47 -1.49 16.12
N ALA A 2 -19.58 -2.58 16.88
CA ALA A 2 -18.70 -2.83 18.03
C ALA A 2 -17.43 -3.56 17.55
N GLY A 3 -16.25 -3.08 17.94
CA GLY A 3 -14.98 -3.78 17.71
C GLY A 3 -14.01 -3.15 16.69
N ARG A 4 -14.45 -2.19 15.86
CA ARG A 4 -13.51 -1.45 15.00
C ARG A 4 -12.78 -0.39 15.82
N LYS A 5 -11.45 -0.52 15.91
CA LYS A 5 -10.58 0.48 16.53
C LYS A 5 -10.03 1.40 15.46
N ARG A 6 -9.92 2.69 15.81
CA ARG A 6 -9.16 3.64 15.00
C ARG A 6 -7.68 3.48 15.31
N SER A 7 -6.83 3.68 14.30
CA SER A 7 -5.38 3.71 14.40
C SER A 7 -4.88 4.96 13.69
N HIS A 8 -3.71 5.46 14.09
CA HIS A 8 -2.96 6.45 13.33
C HIS A 8 -1.94 5.77 12.41
N CYS A 9 -1.61 4.50 12.67
CA CYS A 9 -0.56 3.77 11.99
C CYS A 9 -1.13 2.61 11.16
N PHE A 10 -0.74 2.54 9.88
CA PHE A 10 -1.20 1.54 8.93
C PHE A 10 -0.06 1.02 8.05
N CYS A 11 -0.12 -0.28 7.74
CA CYS A 11 0.66 -0.89 6.68
C CYS A 11 -0.27 -1.22 5.52
N VAL A 12 0.00 -0.68 4.35
CA VAL A 12 -0.80 -0.85 3.13
C VAL A 12 0.08 -1.47 2.06
N THR A 13 -0.42 -2.55 1.43
CA THR A 13 0.21 -3.12 0.24
C THR A 13 -0.69 -2.80 -0.95
N ILE A 14 -0.13 -2.20 -1.98
CA ILE A 14 -0.81 -1.93 -3.25
C ILE A 14 -0.20 -2.86 -4.30
N ASN A 15 -1.00 -3.81 -4.79
CA ASN A 15 -0.57 -4.81 -5.76
C ASN A 15 -0.69 -4.29 -7.20
N HIS A 16 0.28 -4.64 -8.05
CA HIS A 16 0.28 -4.38 -9.49
C HIS A 16 -0.01 -2.92 -9.87
N ALA A 17 0.49 -1.97 -9.09
CA ALA A 17 0.28 -0.55 -9.34
C ALA A 17 1.48 0.06 -10.06
N ASP A 18 1.23 0.73 -11.19
CA ASP A 18 2.26 1.35 -12.02
C ASP A 18 2.29 2.87 -11.78
N TRP A 19 2.90 3.29 -10.68
CA TRP A 19 3.07 4.71 -10.34
C TRP A 19 4.39 4.97 -9.60
N SER A 20 4.92 6.19 -9.72
CA SER A 20 6.21 6.55 -9.11
C SER A 20 6.06 6.84 -7.61
N LYS A 21 6.98 6.36 -6.77
CA LYS A 21 6.96 6.58 -5.30
C LYS A 21 6.72 8.04 -4.89
N SER A 22 7.24 8.99 -5.68
CA SER A 22 7.03 10.43 -5.50
C SER A 22 5.56 10.85 -5.58
N CYS A 23 4.77 10.27 -6.47
CA CYS A 23 3.37 10.65 -6.67
C CYS A 23 2.48 10.35 -5.44
N LEU A 24 2.55 9.14 -4.87
CA LEU A 24 1.81 8.85 -3.63
C LEU A 24 2.40 9.58 -2.43
N GLY A 25 3.73 9.74 -2.41
CA GLY A 25 4.44 10.51 -1.39
C GLY A 25 3.89 11.92 -1.26
N GLU A 26 3.86 12.64 -2.37
CA GLU A 26 3.30 13.99 -2.45
C GLU A 26 1.81 14.02 -2.12
N TYR A 27 1.02 13.07 -2.63
CA TYR A 27 -0.42 12.99 -2.35
C TYR A 27 -0.71 12.83 -0.85
N LEU A 28 -0.02 11.92 -0.16
CA LEU A 28 -0.26 11.64 1.25
C LEU A 28 0.33 12.70 2.19
N THR A 29 1.41 13.36 1.78
CA THR A 29 2.04 14.43 2.57
C THR A 29 1.42 15.80 2.33
N ALA A 30 0.68 15.96 1.23
CA ALA A 30 -0.11 17.15 0.98
C ALA A 30 -1.10 17.40 2.13
N GLY A 31 -1.18 18.66 2.57
CA GLY A 31 -2.15 19.07 3.60
C GLY A 31 -1.84 18.58 5.02
N ASN A 32 -0.60 18.16 5.32
CA ASN A 32 -0.19 17.68 6.65
C ASN A 32 -1.00 16.46 7.14
N LEU A 33 -1.43 15.59 6.23
CA LEU A 33 -2.23 14.41 6.56
C LEU A 33 -1.40 13.34 7.30
N VAL A 34 -0.11 13.25 6.98
CA VAL A 34 0.80 12.19 7.44
C VAL A 34 2.00 12.78 8.19
N LYS A 35 2.30 12.22 9.37
CA LYS A 35 3.51 12.50 10.17
C LYS A 35 4.75 11.84 9.58
N ARG A 36 4.62 10.56 9.18
CA ARG A 36 5.70 9.75 8.63
C ARG A 36 5.18 8.82 7.55
N LEU A 37 5.94 8.73 6.47
CA LEU A 37 5.62 7.88 5.33
C LEU A 37 6.89 7.15 4.89
N ALA A 38 6.78 5.83 4.68
CA ALA A 38 7.82 5.06 4.03
C ALA A 38 7.19 4.18 2.95
N ILE A 39 7.76 4.22 1.74
CA ILE A 39 7.26 3.46 0.59
C ILE A 39 8.38 2.59 0.04
N GLY A 40 8.25 1.29 0.28
CA GLY A 40 9.05 0.25 -0.35
C GLY A 40 8.42 -0.16 -1.67
N GLU A 41 9.25 -0.53 -2.64
CA GLU A 41 8.78 -1.24 -3.83
C GLU A 41 9.42 -2.61 -3.79
N GLU A 42 8.59 -3.63 -3.92
CA GLU A 42 8.98 -5.01 -4.00
C GLU A 42 8.67 -5.51 -5.42
N LYS A 43 9.66 -6.13 -6.06
CA LYS A 43 9.40 -6.83 -7.32
C LYS A 43 8.49 -8.01 -7.00
N TYR A 44 7.34 -8.08 -7.66
CA TYR A 44 6.47 -9.25 -7.52
C TYR A 44 7.26 -10.47 -7.96
N SER A 45 7.48 -11.38 -7.01
CA SER A 45 7.93 -12.72 -7.31
C SER A 45 6.67 -13.59 -7.33
N PRO A 46 6.39 -14.29 -8.44
CA PRO A 46 5.34 -15.30 -8.47
C PRO A 46 5.44 -16.21 -7.23
N PRO A 47 4.30 -16.67 -6.67
CA PRO A 47 4.34 -17.62 -5.57
C PRO A 47 5.20 -18.82 -5.98
N LEU A 48 6.02 -19.30 -5.05
CA LEU A 48 6.80 -20.51 -5.26
C LEU A 48 5.82 -21.65 -5.56
N ASP A 49 6.11 -22.43 -6.59
CA ASP A 49 5.45 -23.71 -6.79
C ASP A 49 5.65 -24.54 -5.50
N PRO A 50 4.57 -24.96 -4.83
CA PRO A 50 4.67 -25.68 -3.56
C PRO A 50 5.32 -27.06 -3.70
N ASP A 51 5.31 -27.65 -4.89
CA ASP A 51 5.87 -28.98 -5.17
C ASP A 51 7.32 -28.91 -5.66
N THR A 52 7.66 -27.88 -6.45
CA THR A 52 9.02 -27.76 -7.04
C THR A 52 9.89 -26.69 -6.38
N GLY A 53 9.30 -25.77 -5.60
CA GLY A 53 9.99 -24.62 -5.03
C GLY A 53 10.52 -23.63 -6.08
N SER A 54 10.10 -23.77 -7.34
CA SER A 54 10.53 -22.90 -8.43
C SER A 54 9.59 -21.69 -8.59
N VAL A 55 10.13 -20.59 -9.11
CA VAL A 55 9.36 -19.39 -9.43
C VAL A 55 8.91 -19.49 -10.88
N ASP A 56 7.59 -19.38 -11.14
CA ASP A 56 7.05 -19.35 -12.49
C ASP A 56 7.19 -17.94 -13.11
N ASP A 57 8.31 -17.71 -13.80
CA ASP A 57 8.63 -16.43 -14.46
C ASP A 57 7.69 -16.05 -15.63
N THR A 58 6.68 -16.89 -15.96
CA THR A 58 5.71 -16.58 -17.02
C THR A 58 4.51 -15.74 -16.54
N VAL A 59 4.29 -15.65 -15.22
CA VAL A 59 3.27 -14.78 -14.63
C VAL A 59 3.78 -13.35 -14.63
N ALA A 60 3.02 -12.43 -15.22
CA ALA A 60 3.39 -11.03 -15.42
C ALA A 60 4.10 -10.44 -14.18
N VAL A 61 5.35 -10.04 -14.38
CA VAL A 61 6.20 -9.41 -13.36
C VAL A 61 5.60 -8.07 -12.96
N GLY A 62 4.79 -8.05 -11.91
CA GLY A 62 4.26 -6.84 -11.29
C GLY A 62 5.25 -6.16 -10.35
N ARG A 63 4.91 -4.97 -9.88
CA ARG A 63 5.55 -4.31 -8.73
C ARG A 63 4.51 -4.12 -7.64
N HIS A 64 4.90 -4.41 -6.41
CA HIS A 64 4.10 -4.15 -5.22
C HIS A 64 4.67 -2.93 -4.50
N HIS A 65 3.80 -2.06 -4.03
CA HIS A 65 4.20 -0.95 -3.18
C HIS A 65 3.75 -1.22 -1.74
N HIS A 66 4.73 -1.31 -0.84
CA HIS A 66 4.49 -1.45 0.59
C HIS A 66 4.65 -0.09 1.26
N CYS A 67 3.57 0.40 1.82
CA CYS A 67 3.48 1.71 2.44
C CYS A 67 3.31 1.56 3.95
N PHE A 68 4.21 2.15 4.71
CA PHE A 68 3.98 2.46 6.11
C PHE A 68 3.49 3.90 6.21
N ILE A 69 2.32 4.11 6.82
CA ILE A 69 1.69 5.42 6.94
C ILE A 69 1.38 5.68 8.42
N ASP A 70 1.94 6.75 8.96
CA ASP A 70 1.67 7.27 10.30
C ASP A 70 0.96 8.62 10.15
N PHE A 71 -0.36 8.61 10.29
CA PHE A 71 -1.24 9.77 10.14
C PHE A 71 -1.14 10.73 11.33
N VAL A 72 -1.50 12.00 11.08
CA VAL A 72 -1.66 12.97 12.17
C VAL A 72 -2.81 12.56 13.10
N ASP A 73 -3.94 12.13 12.52
CA ASP A 73 -5.15 11.73 13.23
C ASP A 73 -5.41 10.21 13.20
N ASN A 74 -6.43 9.77 13.95
CA ASN A 74 -6.85 8.37 14.02
C ASN A 74 -7.99 8.08 13.02
N TYR A 75 -7.75 7.13 12.13
CA TYR A 75 -8.67 6.69 11.08
C TYR A 75 -9.13 5.25 11.31
N PHE A 76 -10.26 4.89 10.72
CA PHE A 76 -10.64 3.50 10.49
C PHE A 76 -9.96 2.97 9.23
N LEU A 77 -9.77 1.65 9.17
CA LEU A 77 -9.21 0.98 7.99
C LEU A 77 -9.96 1.32 6.69
N VAL A 78 -11.28 1.43 6.75
CA VAL A 78 -12.12 1.78 5.57
C VAL A 78 -11.86 3.20 5.07
N GLU A 79 -11.61 4.16 5.97
CA GLU A 79 -11.29 5.54 5.58
C GLU A 79 -9.93 5.60 4.89
N VAL A 80 -8.95 4.82 5.39
CA VAL A 80 -7.63 4.70 4.74
C VAL A 80 -7.74 4.04 3.36
N GLN A 81 -8.58 3.01 3.24
CA GLN A 81 -8.85 2.38 1.94
C GLN A 81 -9.45 3.38 0.94
N ASP A 82 -10.41 4.20 1.36
CA ASP A 82 -11.05 5.21 0.51
C ASP A 82 -10.03 6.26 0.02
N ILE A 83 -9.11 6.71 0.89
CA ILE A 83 -8.02 7.63 0.52
C ILE A 83 -7.13 7.02 -0.57
N ILE A 84 -6.75 5.76 -0.41
CA ILE A 84 -5.88 5.06 -1.38
C ILE A 84 -6.63 4.83 -2.70
N ASN A 85 -7.90 4.42 -2.66
CA ASN A 85 -8.71 4.25 -3.87
C ASN A 85 -8.87 5.57 -4.63
N LEU A 86 -9.07 6.68 -3.92
CA LEU A 86 -9.16 8.01 -4.54
C LEU A 86 -7.85 8.38 -5.26
N PHE A 87 -6.70 8.09 -4.66
CA PHE A 87 -5.40 8.27 -5.32
C PHE A 87 -5.28 7.41 -6.59
N LEU A 88 -5.76 6.17 -6.54
CA LEU A 88 -5.70 5.23 -7.66
C LEU A 88 -6.72 5.54 -8.77
N GLY A 89 -7.59 6.55 -8.60
CA GLY A 89 -8.53 6.99 -9.62
C GLY A 89 -9.95 6.43 -9.49
N GLY A 90 -10.26 5.70 -8.41
CA GLY A 90 -11.62 5.18 -8.13
C GLY A 90 -11.89 3.81 -8.74
#